data_AF-Q3BS25-F1
#
_entry.id   AF-Q3BS25-F1
#
_cell.length_a   1.000
_cell.length_b   1.000
_cell.length_c   1.000
_cell.angle_alpha   90.00
_cell.angle_beta   90.00
_cell.angle_gamma   90.00
#
_symmetry.space_group_name_H-M   'P 1'
#
loop_
_entity.id
_entity.type
_entity.pdbx_description
1 polymer ?
#
loop_
_entity_poly.entity_id
_entity_poly.type
_entity_poly.pdbx_seq_one_letter_code
_entity_poly.pdbx_strand_id
1 'polypeptide(L)'
;MHHAAEFALHRSRPHQAGVRQRPGRYLPAAARHGRPAAAAHCVPAPAVAARRVASHRSADMSLKINELCVNCDVCEPACPNHAISMGETIYVIDPARCTECVGHFDEAQCVVVCPVECIDPDPAIPETHDQLLAKLMQLQRDHPELYEQEPPAP
;
A
#
# COMPACT_ATOMS: atom_id res chain seq x y z
N MET A 1 13.89 10.40 -61.51
CA MET A 1 13.33 9.02 -61.52
C MET A 1 12.74 8.76 -60.15
N HIS A 2 11.41 8.87 -60.06
CA HIS A 2 10.47 8.13 -59.19
C HIS A 2 10.76 8.02 -57.67
N HIS A 3 9.89 8.35 -56.71
CA HIS A 3 8.45 8.62 -56.71
C HIS A 3 8.07 9.59 -55.57
N ALA A 4 7.24 10.57 -55.92
CA ALA A 4 6.27 11.16 -55.01
C ALA A 4 5.04 10.23 -54.91
N ALA A 5 4.40 10.16 -53.74
CA ALA A 5 2.97 9.88 -53.62
C ALA A 5 2.48 10.22 -52.21
N GLU A 6 1.96 11.43 -52.05
CA GLU A 6 0.82 11.70 -51.15
C GLU A 6 -0.37 10.85 -51.59
N PHE A 7 -1.19 10.35 -50.67
CA PHE A 7 -2.64 10.28 -50.88
C PHE A 7 -3.38 10.22 -49.53
N ALA A 8 -4.25 11.21 -49.36
CA ALA A 8 -5.24 11.37 -48.31
C ALA A 8 -6.17 10.16 -48.16
N LEU A 9 -6.87 10.07 -47.03
CA LEU A 9 -8.30 9.72 -46.86
C LEU A 9 -8.57 9.58 -45.34
N HIS A 10 -9.02 10.61 -44.61
CA HIS A 10 -10.43 10.93 -44.36
C HIS A 10 -11.32 9.74 -43.97
N ARG A 11 -11.72 9.69 -42.69
CA ARG A 11 -13.12 9.60 -42.17
C ARG A 11 -13.13 9.02 -40.74
N SER A 12 -13.32 9.87 -39.73
CA SER A 12 -14.63 10.06 -39.06
C SER A 12 -15.03 8.85 -38.19
N ARG A 13 -14.61 8.86 -36.92
CA ARG A 13 -15.16 7.95 -35.90
C ARG A 13 -16.62 8.33 -35.63
N PRO A 14 -17.57 7.39 -35.69
CA PRO A 14 -18.96 7.69 -35.41
C PRO A 14 -19.16 7.96 -33.92
N HIS A 15 -19.77 9.11 -33.68
CA HIS A 15 -20.37 9.55 -32.43
C HIS A 15 -21.64 8.71 -32.18
N GLN A 16 -21.97 8.53 -30.89
CA GLN A 16 -23.30 8.18 -30.35
C GLN A 16 -23.70 6.69 -30.23
N ALA A 17 -23.72 6.21 -28.99
CA ALA A 17 -24.78 5.35 -28.49
C ALA A 17 -25.29 5.95 -27.17
N GLY A 18 -26.45 6.61 -27.24
CA GLY A 18 -27.09 7.25 -26.10
C GLY A 18 -27.53 6.22 -25.06
N VAL A 19 -27.04 6.39 -23.83
CA VAL A 19 -27.60 5.74 -22.65
C VAL A 19 -28.97 6.37 -22.40
N ARG A 20 -30.03 5.70 -22.87
CA ARG A 20 -31.42 6.07 -22.55
C ARG A 20 -31.63 5.90 -21.04
N GLN A 21 -31.68 7.03 -20.34
CA GLN A 21 -32.15 7.12 -18.96
C GLN A 21 -33.56 6.53 -18.88
N ARG A 22 -33.76 5.49 -18.06
CA ARG A 22 -35.09 4.94 -17.78
C ARG A 22 -35.75 5.79 -16.69
N PRO A 23 -36.96 6.34 -16.93
CA PRO A 23 -37.69 7.07 -15.92
C PRO A 23 -38.22 6.12 -14.85
N GLY A 24 -38.27 6.65 -13.62
CA GLY A 24 -38.60 5.94 -12.39
C GLY A 24 -39.90 5.16 -12.44
N ARG A 25 -39.87 3.94 -11.90
CA ARG A 25 -41.06 3.24 -11.44
C ARG A 25 -41.22 3.51 -9.95
N TYR A 26 -42.13 4.43 -9.63
CA TYR A 26 -42.81 4.49 -8.34
C TYR A 26 -43.43 3.10 -8.06
N LEU A 27 -42.92 2.40 -7.07
CA LEU A 27 -43.61 1.24 -6.49
C LEU A 27 -44.62 1.75 -5.46
N PRO A 28 -45.91 1.36 -5.54
CA PRO A 28 -46.90 1.79 -4.57
C PRO A 28 -46.70 1.06 -3.22
N ALA A 29 -46.93 1.81 -2.14
CA ALA A 29 -46.95 1.31 -0.78
C ALA A 29 -48.09 0.31 -0.59
N ALA A 30 -47.77 -0.98 -0.47
CA ALA A 30 -48.72 -2.03 -0.12
C ALA A 30 -48.66 -2.34 1.38
N ALA A 31 -49.72 -1.87 2.05
CA ALA A 31 -50.40 -2.38 3.23
C ALA A 31 -49.69 -3.42 4.13
N ARG A 32 -49.52 -3.00 5.38
CA ARG A 32 -49.18 -3.83 6.54
C ARG A 32 -50.35 -4.77 6.85
N HIS A 33 -50.14 -6.07 6.70
CA HIS A 33 -50.97 -7.08 7.37
C HIS A 33 -50.07 -8.00 8.20
N GLY A 34 -50.30 -7.97 9.51
CA GLY A 34 -49.54 -8.71 10.51
C GLY A 34 -49.69 -10.21 10.35
N ARG A 35 -48.62 -10.93 10.71
CA ARG A 35 -48.66 -12.36 10.99
C ARG A 35 -48.12 -12.58 12.41
N PRO A 36 -48.75 -13.48 13.20
CA PRO A 36 -48.53 -13.59 14.63
C PRO A 36 -47.16 -14.17 14.97
N ALA A 37 -46.64 -13.75 16.12
CA ALA A 37 -45.46 -14.29 16.75
C ALA A 37 -45.63 -15.78 17.07
N ALA A 38 -45.02 -16.64 16.26
CA ALA A 38 -44.73 -18.01 16.65
C ALA A 38 -43.27 -18.06 17.09
N ALA A 39 -43.07 -18.33 18.37
CA ALA A 39 -41.78 -18.54 19.00
C ALA A 39 -41.04 -19.70 18.31
N ALA A 40 -40.14 -19.37 17.38
CA ALA A 40 -39.10 -20.29 16.95
C ALA A 40 -37.96 -20.15 17.96
N HIS A 41 -37.92 -21.11 18.87
CA HIS A 41 -36.92 -21.23 19.92
C HIS A 41 -35.51 -21.19 19.33
N CYS A 42 -34.76 -20.13 19.67
CA CYS A 42 -33.32 -20.09 19.51
C CYS A 42 -32.71 -21.18 20.39
N VAL A 43 -32.30 -22.30 19.79
CA VAL A 43 -31.32 -23.17 20.43
C VAL A 43 -30.01 -22.37 20.48
N PRO A 44 -29.43 -22.07 21.65
CA PRO A 44 -28.14 -21.41 21.68
C PRO A 44 -27.11 -22.36 21.07
N ALA A 45 -26.52 -21.96 19.96
CA ALA A 45 -25.29 -22.57 19.48
C ALA A 45 -24.28 -22.54 20.64
N PRO A 46 -23.53 -23.63 20.89
CA PRO A 46 -22.51 -23.62 21.93
C PRO A 46 -21.57 -22.45 21.63
N ALA A 47 -21.27 -21.66 22.66
CA ALA A 47 -20.31 -20.57 22.60
C ALA A 47 -18.94 -21.14 22.22
N VAL A 48 -18.71 -21.33 20.92
CA VAL A 48 -17.37 -21.43 20.36
C VAL A 48 -16.78 -20.07 20.66
N ALA A 49 -15.95 -20.01 21.70
CA ALA A 49 -15.17 -18.84 22.03
C ALA A 49 -14.55 -18.34 20.72
N ALA A 50 -15.06 -17.22 20.23
CA ALA A 50 -14.42 -16.50 19.15
C ALA A 50 -13.05 -16.12 19.70
N ARG A 51 -12.04 -16.95 19.42
CA ARG A 51 -10.64 -16.59 19.54
C ARG A 51 -10.52 -15.32 18.73
N ARG A 52 -10.46 -14.19 19.41
CA ARG A 52 -10.05 -12.92 18.81
C ARG A 52 -8.70 -13.24 18.16
N VAL A 53 -8.69 -13.37 16.84
CA VAL A 53 -7.44 -13.28 16.09
C VAL A 53 -6.97 -11.88 16.44
N ALA A 54 -5.92 -11.79 17.26
CA ALA A 54 -5.22 -10.54 17.45
C ALA A 54 -4.85 -10.11 16.02
N SER A 55 -5.53 -9.07 15.54
CA SER A 55 -5.17 -8.38 14.32
C SER A 55 -3.65 -8.26 14.34
N HIS A 56 -3.00 -8.67 13.24
CA HIS A 56 -1.59 -8.43 12.94
C HIS A 56 -1.36 -6.92 12.83
N ARG A 57 -1.65 -6.21 13.92
CA ARG A 57 -1.23 -4.85 14.12
C ARG A 57 0.24 -5.02 14.46
N SER A 58 1.02 -5.18 13.40
CA SER A 58 2.45 -4.94 13.39
C SER A 58 2.63 -3.72 14.29
N ALA A 59 3.24 -3.95 15.45
CA ALA A 59 3.88 -2.83 16.10
C ALA A 59 4.81 -2.28 15.04
N ASP A 60 4.75 -0.99 14.76
CA ASP A 60 5.73 -0.37 13.89
C ASP A 60 7.12 -0.64 14.51
N MET A 61 8.14 -0.90 13.69
CA MET A 61 9.49 -1.26 14.13
C MET A 61 10.49 -0.81 13.08
N SER A 62 11.76 -0.69 13.46
CA SER A 62 12.82 -0.76 12.44
C SER A 62 12.71 -2.10 11.71
N LEU A 63 12.89 -2.09 10.39
CA LEU A 63 12.94 -3.30 9.57
C LEU A 63 14.35 -3.91 9.58
N LYS A 64 14.45 -5.20 9.29
CA LYS A 64 15.72 -5.92 9.05
C LYS A 64 15.61 -6.84 7.84
N ILE A 65 16.75 -7.02 7.16
CA ILE A 65 16.90 -7.99 6.07
C ILE A 65 17.47 -9.28 6.65
N ASN A 66 16.90 -10.41 6.29
CA ASN A 66 17.33 -11.73 6.75
C ASN A 66 18.18 -12.47 5.68
N GLU A 67 18.69 -13.64 6.04
CA GLU A 67 19.61 -14.46 5.21
C GLU A 67 19.00 -14.97 3.89
N LEU A 68 17.71 -14.76 3.64
CA LEU A 68 17.08 -15.09 2.35
C LEU A 68 17.38 -14.05 1.27
N CYS A 69 18.07 -12.95 1.61
CA CYS A 69 18.48 -11.93 0.64
C CYS A 69 19.32 -12.54 -0.49
N VAL A 70 18.98 -12.19 -1.73
CA VAL A 70 19.67 -12.66 -2.95
C VAL A 70 20.50 -11.58 -3.63
N ASN A 71 20.75 -10.44 -2.95
CA ASN A 71 21.55 -9.31 -3.45
C ASN A 71 21.11 -8.84 -4.85
N CYS A 72 19.82 -8.49 -4.99
CA CYS A 72 19.23 -8.02 -6.25
C CYS A 72 19.27 -6.49 -6.45
N ASP A 73 19.85 -5.75 -5.50
CA ASP A 73 20.12 -4.30 -5.53
C ASP A 73 18.91 -3.36 -5.66
N VAL A 74 17.68 -3.88 -5.64
CA VAL A 74 16.46 -3.06 -5.83
C VAL A 74 16.02 -2.30 -4.58
N CYS A 75 16.36 -2.78 -3.37
CA CYS A 75 15.87 -2.20 -2.13
C CYS A 75 16.65 -0.94 -1.69
N GLU A 76 17.94 -0.87 -1.98
CA GLU A 76 18.82 0.26 -1.64
C GLU A 76 18.32 1.61 -2.20
N PRO A 77 18.09 1.75 -3.53
CA PRO A 77 17.60 3.00 -4.09
C PRO A 77 16.13 3.30 -3.76
N ALA A 78 15.36 2.31 -3.30
CA ALA A 78 13.96 2.48 -2.94
C ALA A 78 13.78 3.10 -1.54
N CYS A 79 14.81 3.11 -0.69
CA CYS A 79 14.72 3.63 0.66
C CYS A 79 14.89 5.16 0.68
N PRO A 80 13.84 5.96 1.02
CA PRO A 80 13.93 7.43 0.97
C PRO A 80 14.94 8.00 1.98
N ASN A 81 15.19 7.28 3.07
CA ASN A 81 16.14 7.72 4.10
C ASN A 81 17.56 7.21 3.82
N HIS A 82 17.81 6.51 2.71
CA HIS A 82 19.05 5.78 2.41
C HIS A 82 19.56 4.97 3.62
N ALA A 83 18.66 4.25 4.29
CA ALA A 83 18.99 3.42 5.45
C ALA A 83 19.57 2.06 5.07
N ILE A 84 19.57 1.69 3.79
CA ILE A 84 19.97 0.37 3.32
C ILE A 84 21.35 0.46 2.67
N SER A 85 22.23 -0.47 3.00
CA SER A 85 23.58 -0.56 2.42
C SER A 85 24.05 -2.01 2.30
N MET A 86 25.01 -2.27 1.41
CA MET A 86 25.64 -3.59 1.30
C MET A 86 26.41 -3.94 2.57
N GLY A 87 26.08 -5.07 3.21
CA GLY A 87 26.83 -5.65 4.31
C GLY A 87 27.97 -6.56 3.83
N GLU A 88 28.38 -7.51 4.67
CA GLU A 88 29.43 -8.48 4.30
C GLU A 88 28.93 -9.50 3.27
N THR A 89 27.69 -9.99 3.45
CA THR A 89 27.10 -11.07 2.65
C THR A 89 25.75 -10.69 2.05
N ILE A 90 24.94 -9.94 2.81
CA ILE A 90 23.60 -9.49 2.45
C ILE A 90 23.47 -7.98 2.68
N TYR A 91 22.45 -7.38 2.09
CA TYR A 91 22.05 -6.02 2.43
C TYR A 91 21.66 -5.90 3.91
N VAL A 92 21.98 -4.76 4.52
CA VAL A 92 21.65 -4.43 5.91
C VAL A 92 20.88 -3.12 5.99
N ILE A 93 19.98 -3.03 6.97
CA ILE A 93 19.20 -1.84 7.28
C ILE A 93 19.81 -1.18 8.53
N ASP A 94 20.17 0.10 8.44
CA ASP A 94 20.55 0.92 9.59
C ASP A 94 19.29 1.32 10.37
N PRO A 95 19.10 0.79 11.60
CA PRO A 95 17.93 1.11 12.40
C PRO A 95 17.88 2.55 12.87
N ALA A 96 19.01 3.27 12.92
CA ALA A 96 19.02 4.68 13.27
C ALA A 96 18.36 5.55 12.18
N ARG A 97 18.24 5.02 10.96
CA ARG A 97 17.68 5.72 9.80
C ARG A 97 16.36 5.14 9.29
N CYS A 98 16.09 3.87 9.59
CA CYS A 98 14.83 3.24 9.20
C CYS A 98 13.64 3.90 9.92
N THR A 99 12.68 4.42 9.15
CA THR A 99 11.42 4.97 9.68
C THR A 99 10.20 4.13 9.26
N GLU A 100 10.41 2.90 8.77
CA GLU A 100 9.35 2.09 8.16
C GLU A 100 8.60 2.83 7.02
N CYS A 101 9.26 3.79 6.38
CA CYS A 101 8.67 4.74 5.44
C CYS A 101 7.53 5.62 6.00
N VAL A 102 7.30 5.62 7.32
CA VAL A 102 6.39 6.56 7.99
C VAL A 102 6.78 7.99 7.61
N GLY A 103 5.78 8.77 7.17
CA GLY A 103 5.95 10.14 6.69
C GLY A 103 6.37 10.27 5.22
N HIS A 104 6.63 9.17 4.52
CA HIS A 104 6.91 9.14 3.08
C HIS A 104 5.85 8.37 2.28
N PHE A 105 5.53 7.17 2.72
CA PHE A 105 4.63 6.24 2.03
C PHE A 105 3.78 5.47 3.04
N ASP A 106 2.64 4.94 2.59
CA ASP A 106 1.76 4.11 3.43
C ASP A 106 2.35 2.71 3.69
N GLU A 107 3.23 2.25 2.80
CA GLU A 107 3.90 0.94 2.88
C GLU A 107 5.41 1.10 2.71
N ALA A 108 6.18 0.24 3.40
CA ALA A 108 7.63 0.24 3.31
C ALA A 108 8.10 -0.16 1.90
N GLN A 109 8.70 0.79 1.18
CA GLN A 109 9.06 0.59 -0.23
C GLN A 109 10.03 -0.59 -0.44
N CYS A 110 11.00 -0.77 0.46
CA CYS A 110 11.93 -1.90 0.41
C CYS A 110 11.23 -3.26 0.49
N VAL A 111 10.14 -3.38 1.25
CA VAL A 111 9.32 -4.61 1.35
C VAL A 111 8.59 -4.84 0.03
N VAL A 112 7.97 -3.79 -0.53
CA VAL A 112 7.23 -3.86 -1.80
C VAL A 112 8.12 -4.29 -2.97
N VAL A 113 9.37 -3.84 -3.02
CA VAL A 113 10.28 -4.16 -4.12
C VAL A 113 11.06 -5.47 -3.94
N CYS A 114 11.05 -6.07 -2.74
CA CYS A 114 11.85 -7.26 -2.46
C CYS A 114 11.27 -8.50 -3.17
N PRO A 115 11.97 -9.13 -4.13
CA PRO A 115 11.43 -10.25 -4.91
C PRO A 115 11.35 -11.57 -4.13
N VAL A 116 11.96 -11.63 -2.94
CA VAL A 116 12.07 -12.84 -2.10
C VAL A 116 11.50 -12.63 -0.69
N GLU A 117 10.82 -11.50 -0.45
CA GLU A 117 10.13 -11.21 0.81
C GLU A 117 11.01 -11.43 2.06
N CYS A 118 12.28 -11.01 2.01
CA CYS A 118 13.28 -11.24 3.06
C CYS A 118 13.41 -10.10 4.09
N ILE A 119 12.44 -9.19 4.14
CA ILE A 119 12.47 -7.98 4.98
C ILE A 119 11.34 -8.04 6.01
N ASP A 120 11.70 -8.12 7.28
CA ASP A 120 10.78 -8.30 8.40
C ASP A 120 10.96 -7.19 9.46
N PRO A 121 9.95 -6.89 10.28
CA PRO A 121 10.12 -6.07 11.48
C PRO A 121 11.17 -6.67 12.43
N ASP A 122 12.06 -5.83 12.97
CA ASP A 122 13.07 -6.30 13.92
C ASP A 122 12.58 -6.24 15.37
N PRO A 123 12.23 -7.39 16.00
CA PRO A 123 11.77 -7.43 17.40
C PRO A 123 12.76 -6.84 18.42
N ALA A 124 14.04 -6.71 18.06
CA ALA A 124 15.05 -6.12 18.94
C ALA A 124 14.92 -4.59 19.07
N ILE A 125 14.26 -3.92 18.12
CA ILE A 125 14.19 -2.46 18.04
C ILE A 125 12.72 -2.02 17.87
N PRO A 126 11.90 -2.12 18.93
CA PRO A 126 10.51 -1.70 18.89
C PRO A 126 10.33 -0.20 18.89
N GLU A 127 9.54 0.31 17.93
CA GLU A 127 9.36 1.74 17.71
C GLU A 127 7.93 2.07 17.29
N THR A 128 7.18 2.76 18.13
CA THR A 128 5.85 3.26 17.77
C THR A 128 5.90 4.22 16.57
N HIS A 129 4.80 4.34 15.83
CA HIS A 129 4.60 5.35 14.78
C HIS A 129 5.10 6.76 15.16
N ASP A 130 4.79 7.25 16.37
CA ASP A 130 5.23 8.57 16.84
C ASP A 130 6.76 8.67 16.99
N GLN A 131 7.42 7.58 17.41
CA GLN A 131 8.88 7.51 17.46
C GLN A 131 9.50 7.52 16.06
N LEU A 132 8.90 6.80 15.10
CA LEU A 132 9.35 6.79 13.71
C LEU A 132 9.19 8.17 13.06
N LEU A 133 8.10 8.88 13.34
CA LEU A 133 7.88 10.25 12.86
C LEU A 133 8.88 11.24 13.49
N ALA A 134 9.14 11.10 14.79
CA ALA A 134 10.16 11.91 15.47
C ALA A 134 11.56 11.66 14.89
N LYS A 135 11.90 10.40 14.59
CA LYS A 135 13.15 10.02 13.91
C LYS A 135 13.22 10.65 12.52
N LEU A 136 12.14 10.62 11.73
CA LEU A 136 12.09 11.28 10.43
C LEU A 136 12.39 12.78 10.54
N MET A 137 11.72 13.47 11.47
CA MET A 137 11.96 14.91 11.69
C MET A 137 13.41 15.21 12.07
N GLN A 138 14.06 14.31 12.81
CA GLN A 138 15.47 14.42 13.13
C GLN A 138 16.35 14.21 11.89
N LEU A 139 16.09 13.17 11.09
CA LEU A 139 16.81 12.90 9.85
C LEU A 139 16.70 14.05 8.86
N GLN A 140 15.52 14.65 8.69
CA GLN A 140 15.33 15.82 7.80
C GLN A 140 16.12 17.04 8.25
N ARG A 141 16.34 17.19 9.57
CA ARG A 141 17.14 18.27 10.13
C ARG A 141 18.63 18.03 9.96
N ASP A 142 19.07 16.79 10.19
CA ASP A 142 20.49 16.41 10.20
C ASP A 142 21.03 16.15 8.79
N HIS A 143 20.16 15.74 7.87
CA HIS A 143 20.48 15.34 6.50
C HIS A 143 19.56 16.01 5.46
N PRO A 144 19.52 17.36 5.37
CA PRO A 144 18.69 18.07 4.42
C PRO A 144 18.97 17.67 2.95
N GLU A 145 20.22 17.28 2.64
CA GLU A 145 20.65 16.85 1.31
C GLU A 145 19.88 15.64 0.76
N LEU A 146 19.27 14.84 1.64
CA LEU A 146 18.46 13.68 1.27
C LEU A 146 17.08 14.07 0.74
N TYR A 147 16.58 15.25 1.12
CA TYR A 147 15.21 15.69 0.87
C TYR A 147 15.12 16.88 -0.10
N GLU A 148 16.26 17.46 -0.47
CA GLU A 148 16.35 18.59 -1.40
C GLU A 148 16.59 18.16 -2.86
N GLN A 149 16.46 16.87 -3.18
CA GLN A 149 16.67 16.39 -4.55
C GLN A 149 15.63 17.00 -5.50
N GLU A 150 16.14 17.66 -6.54
CA GLU A 150 15.44 18.62 -7.41
C GLU A 150 14.07 18.12 -7.92
N PRO A 151 13.07 19.02 -8.06
CA PRO A 151 11.78 18.67 -8.64
C PRO A 151 11.99 18.05 -10.03
N PRO A 152 11.19 17.04 -10.42
CA PRO A 152 11.32 16.43 -11.73
C PRO A 152 11.23 17.51 -12.80
N ALA A 153 12.23 17.55 -13.69
CA ALA A 153 12.24 18.41 -14.85
C ALA A 153 10.91 18.25 -15.64
N PRO A 154 10.34 19.35 -16.18
CA PRO A 154 8.99 19.39 -16.71
C PRO A 154 8.74 18.45 -17.89
#